data_AF-A0A3L7TAF0-F1
#
_entry.id   AF-A0A3L7TAF0-F1
#
_cell.length_a   1.000
_cell.length_b   1.000
_cell.length_c   1.000
_cell.angle_alpha   90.00
_cell.angle_beta   90.00
_cell.angle_gamma   90.00
#
_symmetry.space_group_name_H-M   'P 1'
#
loop_
_entity.id
_entity.type
_entity.pdbx_description
1 polymer ?
#
loop_
_entity_poly.entity_id
_entity_poly.type
_entity_poly.pdbx_seq_one_letter_code
_entity_poly.pdbx_strand_id
1 'polypeptide(L)'
;MKNAFVFYTALVIVVLKAPVVFCFQADLKQSQVNNDLVVFIKDHLGKSSYGNYMGGKKVGWDTDEIKFAKLNGVEVVSQVSESYFKALFGGNKTEVSERTEVFYSLAGKGDIILINSFHLENGVKKTRELSLQKSGFTLVTTTPNRKDEKKVSKPKENLSMQLELASWLKSKRIKGDTFDCFSTSVEEDDLNVPTRYIYKGKKNIQAQGANLLLHEVDQETHGALFYSLLENNGRLYYGRMGKIIEYRLESNDVAKKLDDSLVDLIQISAITLDKKLGDPVKVKSLKLSFVGEDAFDVPQSHRQIISKGKDGSLVMEIKRDFVLKTSVPLLLDEKKRSLAPSISSPSDNPKVVGLAIKIVGEASSDFEKASRLVKWIFANLEKTMAKNSDNALDVLDKKAGDCTEHTLLFVTLARALGIPAREVGGIAYMAGEKSPKMGWHAWAEFHDGKQWITADPTWNQILVDGTHIKFSEGSTDLKWLNILGGLTLKVIDFQKD
;
A
#
# COMPACT_ATOMS: atom_id res chain seq x y z
N MET A 1 3.96 3.36 -9.40
CA MET A 1 3.53 4.10 -8.18
C MET A 1 2.91 3.20 -7.12
N LYS A 2 1.66 2.73 -7.29
CA LYS A 2 0.74 2.26 -6.23
C LYS A 2 1.38 1.53 -5.06
N ASN A 3 2.11 0.43 -5.28
CA ASN A 3 2.75 -0.29 -4.16
C ASN A 3 3.75 0.59 -3.40
N ALA A 4 4.69 1.25 -4.09
CA ALA A 4 5.64 2.17 -3.46
C ALA A 4 4.99 3.38 -2.74
N PHE A 5 3.76 3.75 -3.10
CA PHE A 5 3.02 4.87 -2.51
C PHE A 5 2.01 4.48 -1.43
N VAL A 6 1.48 3.26 -1.46
CA VAL A 6 0.78 2.64 -0.31
C VAL A 6 1.70 2.63 0.92
N PHE A 7 3.02 2.65 0.76
CA PHE A 7 3.97 2.75 1.88
C PHE A 7 4.09 4.15 2.49
N TYR A 8 3.50 5.15 1.85
CA TYR A 8 3.15 6.39 2.55
C TYR A 8 1.71 6.29 3.06
N THR A 9 0.72 6.15 2.18
CA THR A 9 -0.71 6.27 2.56
C THR A 9 -1.27 5.17 3.48
N ALA A 10 -0.52 4.12 3.81
CA ALA A 10 -0.92 3.13 4.82
C ALA A 10 -0.63 3.56 6.28
N LEU A 11 0.14 4.64 6.50
CA LEU A 11 0.48 5.14 7.86
C LEU A 11 0.13 6.64 8.06
N VAL A 12 -0.46 7.26 7.03
CA VAL A 12 -0.48 8.70 6.72
C VAL A 12 -1.82 8.87 5.94
N ILE A 13 -2.81 9.75 6.27
CA ILE A 13 -2.71 10.97 7.11
C ILE A 13 -4.03 11.74 7.50
N VAL A 14 -4.02 13.06 7.92
CA VAL A 14 -5.15 13.83 8.55
C VAL A 14 -5.37 15.42 8.19
N VAL A 15 -6.56 15.93 7.68
CA VAL A 15 -6.98 17.03 6.66
C VAL A 15 -6.89 18.57 6.91
N LEU A 16 -6.99 19.36 5.80
CA LEU A 16 -7.98 20.42 5.37
C LEU A 16 -7.52 21.08 4.03
N LYS A 17 -8.28 21.86 3.23
CA LYS A 17 -9.56 22.64 3.32
C LYS A 17 -10.23 22.68 1.90
N ALA A 18 -11.44 23.19 1.61
CA ALA A 18 -12.36 24.17 2.25
C ALA A 18 -13.84 23.86 1.83
N PRO A 19 -14.88 24.63 2.22
CA PRO A 19 -16.28 24.13 2.22
C PRO A 19 -17.03 24.20 0.88
N VAL A 20 -17.94 23.26 0.68
CA VAL A 20 -19.08 23.34 -0.26
C VAL A 20 -20.36 23.05 0.53
N VAL A 21 -21.29 24.01 0.58
CA VAL A 21 -22.54 23.85 1.34
C VAL A 21 -23.57 23.09 0.53
N PHE A 22 -23.84 21.84 0.93
CA PHE A 22 -25.14 21.20 0.73
C PHE A 22 -25.48 20.35 1.96
N CYS A 23 -26.64 20.61 2.57
CA CYS A 23 -27.03 19.99 3.83
C CYS A 23 -27.58 18.58 3.64
N PHE A 24 -27.26 17.67 4.57
CA PHE A 24 -28.31 17.17 5.46
C PHE A 24 -27.78 16.80 6.84
N GLN A 25 -28.44 17.29 7.89
CA GLN A 25 -27.98 17.14 9.27
C GLN A 25 -28.15 15.70 9.77
N ALA A 26 -27.09 15.16 10.37
CA ALA A 26 -27.25 14.36 11.57
C ALA A 26 -27.36 15.32 12.77
N ASP A 27 -28.38 15.16 13.61
CA ASP A 27 -28.44 15.87 14.89
C ASP A 27 -27.37 15.32 15.83
N LEU A 28 -26.18 15.93 15.82
CA LEU A 28 -25.16 15.71 16.84
C LEU A 28 -25.69 16.27 18.17
N LYS A 29 -26.48 15.46 18.87
CA LYS A 29 -26.95 15.80 20.22
C LYS A 29 -25.79 15.66 21.19
N GLN A 30 -25.61 16.65 22.05
CA GLN A 30 -24.63 16.60 23.14
C GLN A 30 -25.00 15.45 24.07
N SER A 31 -24.33 14.33 23.89
CA SER A 31 -24.45 13.11 24.69
C SER A 31 -23.48 13.20 25.87
N GLN A 32 -23.63 12.32 26.87
CA GLN A 32 -22.77 12.34 28.04
C GLN A 32 -21.30 12.11 27.63
N VAL A 33 -20.48 13.12 27.91
CA VAL A 33 -19.04 13.11 27.65
C VAL A 33 -18.37 12.01 28.47
N ASN A 34 -17.51 11.22 27.83
CA ASN A 34 -16.69 10.22 28.47
C ASN A 34 -15.44 10.91 29.05
N ASN A 35 -15.41 11.05 30.38
CA ASN A 35 -14.33 11.72 31.09
C ASN A 35 -12.98 11.01 30.91
N ASP A 36 -12.95 9.69 30.76
CA ASP A 36 -11.71 8.93 30.59
C ASP A 36 -11.07 9.24 29.23
N LEU A 37 -11.88 9.43 28.19
CA LEU A 37 -11.41 9.93 26.89
C LEU A 37 -10.92 11.38 26.98
N VAL A 38 -11.59 12.25 27.73
CA VAL A 38 -11.13 13.64 27.94
C VAL A 38 -9.80 13.69 28.70
N VAL A 39 -9.57 12.81 29.67
CA VAL A 39 -8.29 12.68 30.39
C VAL A 39 -7.22 12.08 29.47
N PHE A 40 -7.52 11.03 28.73
CA PHE A 40 -6.63 10.42 27.74
C PHE A 40 -6.16 11.44 26.70
N ILE A 41 -7.07 12.20 26.10
CA ILE A 41 -6.75 13.17 25.04
C ILE A 41 -5.91 14.33 25.59
N LYS A 42 -6.06 14.72 26.85
CA LYS A 42 -5.20 15.72 27.50
C LYS A 42 -3.72 15.28 27.61
N ASP A 43 -3.45 13.98 27.67
CA ASP A 43 -2.10 13.36 27.63
C ASP A 43 -1.51 13.32 26.20
N HIS A 44 -2.30 13.68 25.18
CA HIS A 44 -1.95 13.64 23.75
C HIS A 44 -2.01 15.00 23.04
N LEU A 45 -2.43 16.07 23.73
CA LEU A 45 -2.58 17.40 23.12
C LEU A 45 -1.26 17.95 22.57
N GLY A 46 -1.37 18.68 21.45
CA GLY A 46 -0.25 19.32 20.79
C GLY A 46 0.26 18.49 19.61
N LYS A 47 1.48 18.81 19.12
CA LYS A 47 1.99 18.35 17.84
C LYS A 47 3.27 17.52 17.96
N SER A 48 3.22 16.29 17.46
CA SER A 48 4.38 15.44 17.17
C SER A 48 4.87 15.68 15.74
N SER A 49 6.14 15.38 15.46
CA SER A 49 6.75 15.56 14.14
C SER A 49 7.81 14.50 13.89
N TYR A 50 7.88 13.99 12.67
CA TYR A 50 8.71 12.86 12.30
C TYR A 50 9.53 13.19 11.06
N GLY A 51 10.84 12.93 11.12
CA GLY A 51 11.69 12.89 9.94
C GLY A 51 11.58 11.52 9.27
N ASN A 52 11.28 11.49 7.96
CA ASN A 52 11.07 10.25 7.22
C ASN A 52 12.28 9.96 6.33
N TYR A 53 12.91 8.82 6.59
CA TYR A 53 14.18 8.43 5.99
C TYR A 53 14.03 7.20 5.09
N MET A 54 14.74 7.22 3.96
CA MET A 54 14.92 6.06 3.08
C MET A 54 16.41 5.85 2.82
N GLY A 55 16.95 4.71 3.28
CA GLY A 55 18.37 4.37 3.24
C GLY A 55 19.26 5.38 3.96
N GLY A 56 18.79 5.94 5.08
CA GLY A 56 19.51 6.93 5.88
C GLY A 56 19.41 8.38 5.35
N LYS A 57 18.75 8.63 4.22
CA LYS A 57 18.51 9.96 3.65
C LYS A 57 17.09 10.45 3.92
N LYS A 58 16.91 11.70 4.34
CA LYS A 58 15.58 12.26 4.65
C LYS A 58 14.86 12.72 3.39
N VAL A 59 13.81 11.99 3.05
CA VAL A 59 13.01 12.12 1.82
C VAL A 59 11.61 12.70 2.08
N GLY A 60 11.21 12.81 3.34
CA GLY A 60 9.92 13.35 3.73
C GLY A 60 9.84 13.70 5.20
N TRP A 61 8.66 14.12 5.61
CA TRP A 61 8.29 14.32 7.00
C TRP A 61 6.80 14.05 7.18
N ASP A 62 6.45 13.58 8.37
CA ASP A 62 5.07 13.57 8.87
C ASP A 62 4.97 14.45 10.12
N THR A 63 3.76 14.86 10.45
CA THR A 63 3.43 15.48 11.74
C THR A 63 2.06 14.96 12.17
N ASP A 64 1.75 15.01 13.46
CA ASP A 64 0.46 14.63 14.03
C ASP A 64 0.09 15.58 15.17
N GLU A 65 -1.09 16.21 15.12
CA GLU A 65 -1.54 17.24 16.07
C GLU A 65 -2.93 16.92 16.62
N ILE A 66 -3.04 16.63 17.92
CA ILE A 66 -4.33 16.36 18.57
C ILE A 66 -4.79 17.60 19.35
N LYS A 67 -6.07 17.97 19.18
CA LYS A 67 -6.71 19.13 19.81
C LYS A 67 -8.20 18.93 20.04
N PHE A 68 -8.75 19.66 21.01
CA PHE A 68 -10.19 19.85 21.12
C PHE A 68 -10.68 20.84 20.06
N ALA A 69 -11.82 20.54 19.44
CA ALA A 69 -12.47 21.37 18.43
C ALA A 69 -13.99 21.41 18.65
N LYS A 70 -14.71 22.20 17.85
CA LYS A 70 -16.18 22.21 17.83
C LYS A 70 -16.72 21.94 16.43
N LEU A 71 -17.55 20.91 16.31
CA LEU A 71 -18.25 20.53 15.08
C LEU A 71 -19.75 20.78 15.29
N ASN A 72 -20.33 21.71 14.53
CA ASN A 72 -21.72 22.15 14.67
C ASN A 72 -22.12 22.55 16.12
N GLY A 73 -21.17 23.12 16.87
CA GLY A 73 -21.33 23.53 18.27
C GLY A 73 -21.00 22.46 19.32
N VAL A 74 -20.94 21.18 18.94
CA VAL A 74 -20.58 20.07 19.82
C VAL A 74 -19.07 19.95 19.97
N GLU A 75 -18.60 19.69 21.19
CA GLU A 75 -17.18 19.46 21.47
C GLU A 75 -16.74 18.07 21.01
N VAL A 76 -15.65 18.03 20.26
CA VAL A 76 -15.08 16.87 19.57
C VAL A 76 -13.56 16.90 19.67
N VAL A 77 -12.91 15.77 19.39
CA VAL A 77 -11.46 15.73 19.14
C VAL A 77 -11.23 15.91 17.64
N SER A 78 -10.30 16.78 17.29
CA SER A 78 -9.68 16.87 15.96
C SER A 78 -8.26 16.35 16.11
N GLN A 79 -7.95 15.25 15.43
CA GLN A 79 -6.57 14.89 15.13
C GLN A 79 -6.20 15.57 13.80
N VAL A 80 -4.96 16.03 13.61
CA VAL A 80 -4.44 16.68 12.38
C VAL A 80 -3.00 16.27 12.08
N SER A 81 -2.85 15.31 11.20
CA SER A 81 -1.58 14.76 10.73
C SER A 81 -1.27 15.26 9.31
N GLU A 82 -0.08 15.82 9.08
CA GLU A 82 0.30 16.48 7.81
C GLU A 82 1.63 15.90 7.28
N SER A 83 1.79 15.68 5.97
CA SER A 83 3.00 15.08 5.40
C SER A 83 3.50 15.77 4.14
N TYR A 84 4.73 15.41 3.83
CA TYR A 84 5.39 15.72 2.59
C TYR A 84 6.38 14.62 2.24
N PHE A 85 6.39 14.19 0.98
CA PHE A 85 7.33 13.23 0.44
C PHE A 85 7.87 13.68 -0.91
N LYS A 86 9.19 13.51 -1.11
CA LYS A 86 9.87 13.94 -2.33
C LYS A 86 11.08 13.05 -2.62
N ALA A 87 11.01 12.34 -3.74
CA ALA A 87 12.03 11.37 -4.16
C ALA A 87 12.13 11.33 -5.70
N LEU A 88 13.02 10.49 -6.21
CA LEU A 88 13.00 10.02 -7.60
C LEU A 88 12.40 8.61 -7.66
N PHE A 89 11.73 8.30 -8.77
CA PHE A 89 11.26 6.96 -9.11
C PHE A 89 11.70 6.66 -10.54
N GLY A 90 12.78 5.90 -10.71
CA GLY A 90 13.37 5.65 -12.03
C GLY A 90 13.81 6.94 -12.73
N GLY A 91 14.59 7.76 -12.03
CA GLY A 91 15.10 9.06 -12.48
C GLY A 91 14.09 10.21 -12.50
N ASN A 92 12.79 9.93 -12.40
CA ASN A 92 11.73 10.94 -12.46
C ASN A 92 11.37 11.43 -11.06
N LYS A 93 11.31 12.75 -10.86
CA LYS A 93 10.89 13.32 -9.57
C LYS A 93 9.41 13.06 -9.30
N THR A 94 9.09 12.56 -8.11
CA THR A 94 7.72 12.54 -7.56
C THR A 94 7.68 13.38 -6.29
N GLU A 95 6.62 14.16 -6.12
CA GLU A 95 6.38 15.00 -4.94
C GLU A 95 4.92 14.88 -4.51
N VAL A 96 4.70 14.55 -3.24
CA VAL A 96 3.38 14.31 -2.64
C VAL A 96 3.25 15.10 -1.34
N SER A 97 2.07 15.70 -1.14
CA SER A 97 1.66 16.33 0.12
C SER A 97 0.25 15.89 0.48
N GLU A 98 -0.02 15.53 1.73
CA GLU A 98 -1.30 14.93 2.12
C GLU A 98 -1.86 15.46 3.46
N ARG A 99 -3.18 15.34 3.66
CA ARG A 99 -4.00 15.79 4.80
C ARG A 99 -5.36 15.01 4.77
N THR A 100 -5.70 14.04 5.66
CA THR A 100 -6.94 13.18 5.66
C THR A 100 -7.80 12.95 6.99
N GLU A 101 -8.54 13.94 7.54
CA GLU A 101 -8.76 14.32 8.99
C GLU A 101 -9.71 13.46 9.76
N VAL A 102 -9.51 13.23 11.06
CA VAL A 102 -10.48 12.50 11.87
C VAL A 102 -11.07 13.36 12.99
N PHE A 103 -12.39 13.61 12.91
CA PHE A 103 -13.18 14.18 14.00
C PHE A 103 -13.84 13.06 14.81
N TYR A 104 -13.38 12.87 16.04
CA TYR A 104 -13.93 11.87 16.96
C TYR A 104 -14.94 12.51 17.93
N SER A 105 -15.98 11.76 18.25
CA SER A 105 -16.88 12.05 19.37
C SER A 105 -16.11 12.08 20.70
N LEU A 106 -16.60 12.85 21.66
CA LEU A 106 -16.21 12.74 23.07
C LEU A 106 -17.19 11.90 23.91
N ALA A 107 -18.23 11.33 23.30
CA ALA A 107 -19.22 10.49 23.96
C ALA A 107 -19.06 9.01 23.58
N GLY A 108 -19.51 8.11 24.46
CA GLY A 108 -19.42 6.66 24.27
C GLY A 108 -17.97 6.18 24.14
N LYS A 109 -17.65 5.47 23.05
CA LYS A 109 -16.28 5.03 22.71
C LYS A 109 -15.42 6.09 22.01
N GLY A 110 -15.98 7.26 21.72
CA GLY A 110 -15.31 8.26 20.86
C GLY A 110 -15.23 7.81 19.41
N ASP A 111 -16.37 7.42 18.85
CA ASP A 111 -16.53 7.05 17.43
C ASP A 111 -16.12 8.20 16.49
N ILE A 112 -15.60 7.85 15.32
CA ILE A 112 -15.40 8.78 14.20
C ILE A 112 -16.76 9.32 13.71
N ILE A 113 -16.85 10.64 13.52
CA ILE A 113 -18.05 11.36 13.04
C ILE A 113 -17.86 11.83 11.59
N LEU A 114 -16.69 12.38 11.29
CA LEU A 114 -16.32 12.96 10.01
C LEU A 114 -14.85 12.63 9.73
N ILE A 115 -14.58 12.15 8.51
CA ILE A 115 -13.25 12.25 7.89
C ILE A 115 -13.33 13.14 6.65
N ASN A 116 -12.27 13.87 6.31
CA ASN A 116 -12.10 14.44 4.96
C ASN A 116 -10.71 14.07 4.43
N SER A 117 -10.39 14.29 3.16
CA SER A 117 -9.08 13.99 2.57
C SER A 117 -8.63 15.05 1.58
N PHE A 118 -7.32 15.24 1.49
CA PHE A 118 -6.59 16.07 0.55
C PHE A 118 -5.28 15.33 0.23
N HIS A 119 -5.17 14.81 -0.99
CA HIS A 119 -3.94 14.25 -1.56
C HIS A 119 -3.52 15.13 -2.74
N LEU A 120 -2.26 15.55 -2.78
CA LEU A 120 -1.68 16.33 -3.86
C LEU A 120 -0.43 15.63 -4.37
N GLU A 121 -0.51 15.04 -5.56
CA GLU A 121 0.62 14.32 -6.19
C GLU A 121 0.99 14.99 -7.51
N ASN A 122 2.22 15.47 -7.63
CA ASN A 122 2.73 16.16 -8.82
C ASN A 122 1.81 17.30 -9.32
N GLY A 123 1.07 17.96 -8.42
CA GLY A 123 0.10 19.01 -8.72
C GLY A 123 -1.34 18.54 -8.96
N VAL A 124 -1.59 17.23 -9.06
CA VAL A 124 -2.94 16.65 -9.20
C VAL A 124 -3.59 16.53 -7.82
N LYS A 125 -4.62 17.35 -7.57
CA LYS A 125 -5.41 17.34 -6.33
C LYS A 125 -6.50 16.25 -6.38
N LYS A 126 -6.57 15.44 -5.32
CA LYS A 126 -7.71 14.59 -4.96
C LYS A 126 -8.19 14.98 -3.56
N THR A 127 -9.48 14.86 -3.30
CA THR A 127 -10.05 15.01 -1.95
C THR A 127 -11.09 13.93 -1.69
N ARG A 128 -11.32 13.59 -0.42
CA ARG A 128 -12.43 12.73 0.01
C ARG A 128 -13.20 13.36 1.17
N GLU A 129 -14.39 12.86 1.45
CA GLU A 129 -15.18 13.19 2.63
C GLU A 129 -15.95 11.96 3.06
N LEU A 130 -15.71 11.48 4.29
CA LEU A 130 -16.47 10.42 4.94
C LEU A 130 -17.35 11.06 6.02
N SER A 131 -18.63 11.27 5.74
CA SER A 131 -19.56 11.90 6.68
C SER A 131 -20.67 10.96 7.13
N LEU A 132 -21.03 11.03 8.41
CA LEU A 132 -22.18 10.32 8.98
C LEU A 132 -23.48 10.99 8.53
N GLN A 133 -24.20 10.34 7.63
CA GLN A 133 -25.53 10.76 7.18
C GLN A 133 -26.64 9.97 7.89
N LYS A 134 -27.90 10.41 7.74
CA LYS A 134 -29.09 9.72 8.28
C LYS A 134 -29.26 8.26 7.82
N SER A 135 -28.54 7.82 6.78
CA SER A 135 -28.65 6.47 6.21
C SER A 135 -27.36 5.64 6.32
N GLY A 136 -26.44 6.03 7.20
CA GLY A 136 -25.11 5.43 7.37
C GLY A 136 -23.98 6.37 6.99
N PHE A 137 -22.76 5.85 6.91
CA PHE A 137 -21.61 6.62 6.43
C PHE A 137 -21.56 6.63 4.90
N THR A 138 -21.20 7.79 4.37
CA THR A 138 -21.01 8.01 2.93
C THR A 138 -19.61 8.55 2.69
N LEU A 139 -18.86 7.92 1.78
CA LEU A 139 -17.58 8.37 1.28
C LEU A 139 -17.78 9.06 -0.08
N VAL A 140 -17.55 10.36 -0.12
CA VAL A 140 -17.42 11.16 -1.34
C VAL A 140 -15.95 11.20 -1.74
N THR A 141 -15.62 10.97 -3.01
CA THR A 141 -14.27 11.18 -3.58
C THR A 141 -14.36 12.19 -4.71
N THR A 142 -13.38 13.10 -4.82
CA THR A 142 -13.34 14.14 -5.86
C THR A 142 -11.94 14.27 -6.43
N THR A 143 -11.84 14.23 -7.76
CA THR A 143 -10.66 14.50 -8.58
C THR A 143 -10.94 15.70 -9.49
N PRO A 144 -9.99 16.19 -10.31
CA PRO A 144 -10.25 17.34 -11.20
C PRO A 144 -11.36 17.09 -12.23
N ASN A 145 -11.59 15.82 -12.61
CA ASN A 145 -12.50 15.43 -13.68
C ASN A 145 -13.76 14.68 -13.19
N ARG A 146 -13.81 14.27 -11.90
CA ARG A 146 -14.79 13.29 -11.41
C ARG A 146 -15.16 13.52 -9.95
N LYS A 147 -16.43 13.28 -9.61
CA LYS A 147 -16.92 13.16 -8.23
C LYS A 147 -17.68 11.85 -8.10
N ASP A 148 -17.24 11.00 -7.18
CA ASP A 148 -17.87 9.72 -6.84
C ASP A 148 -18.49 9.82 -5.44
N GLU A 149 -19.57 9.07 -5.19
CA GLU A 149 -20.20 8.95 -3.87
C GLU A 149 -20.57 7.48 -3.61
N LYS A 150 -20.10 6.92 -2.49
CA LYS A 150 -20.20 5.49 -2.13
C LYS A 150 -20.70 5.37 -0.69
N LYS A 151 -21.76 4.59 -0.45
CA LYS A 151 -22.12 4.17 0.92
C LYS A 151 -21.11 3.14 1.43
N VAL A 152 -20.72 3.27 2.69
CA VAL A 152 -19.62 2.50 3.29
C VAL A 152 -19.98 2.00 4.68
N SER A 153 -19.21 1.04 5.17
CA SER A 153 -19.27 0.54 6.54
C SER A 153 -18.99 1.66 7.55
N LYS A 154 -19.56 1.57 8.76
CA LYS A 154 -19.14 2.43 9.88
C LYS A 154 -17.66 2.11 10.19
N PRO A 155 -16.78 3.13 10.37
CA PRO A 155 -15.45 2.94 10.93
C PRO A 155 -15.49 2.25 12.31
N LYS A 156 -14.70 1.21 12.48
CA LYS A 156 -14.52 0.49 13.76
C LYS A 156 -13.59 1.23 14.71
N GLU A 157 -12.64 2.02 14.18
CA GLU A 157 -11.73 2.84 14.97
C GLU A 157 -12.47 3.86 15.82
N ASN A 158 -11.96 4.10 17.03
CA ASN A 158 -12.52 5.02 18.01
C ASN A 158 -11.46 5.30 19.09
N LEU A 159 -11.64 6.39 19.83
CA LEU A 159 -10.67 6.80 20.87
C LEU A 159 -10.52 5.78 22.00
N SER A 160 -11.54 4.98 22.31
CA SER A 160 -11.41 3.90 23.29
C SER A 160 -10.39 2.84 22.85
N MET A 161 -10.25 2.53 21.56
CA MET A 161 -9.19 1.60 21.09
C MET A 161 -7.78 2.15 21.35
N GLN A 162 -7.59 3.47 21.20
CA GLN A 162 -6.30 4.12 21.48
C GLN A 162 -5.98 4.12 23.00
N LEU A 163 -6.98 4.37 23.85
CA LEU A 163 -6.88 4.25 25.31
C LEU A 163 -6.67 2.80 25.77
N GLU A 164 -7.34 1.83 25.13
CA GLU A 164 -7.18 0.40 25.37
C GLU A 164 -5.74 -0.05 25.02
N LEU A 165 -5.16 0.41 23.91
CA LEU A 165 -3.76 0.19 23.53
C LEU A 165 -2.78 0.78 24.56
N ALA A 166 -2.95 2.05 24.94
CA ALA A 166 -2.12 2.70 25.96
C ALA A 166 -2.17 1.95 27.31
N SER A 167 -3.35 1.43 27.67
CA SER A 167 -3.54 0.62 28.88
C SER A 167 -2.87 -0.75 28.78
N TRP A 168 -2.94 -1.40 27.60
CA TRP A 168 -2.24 -2.66 27.31
C TRP A 168 -0.71 -2.48 27.38
N LEU A 169 -0.15 -1.41 26.82
CA LEU A 169 1.27 -1.06 26.92
C LEU A 169 1.71 -0.81 28.37
N LYS A 170 0.92 -0.06 29.15
CA LYS A 170 1.20 0.21 30.58
C LYS A 170 1.15 -1.06 31.45
N SER A 171 0.47 -2.12 31.01
CA SER A 171 0.33 -3.39 31.75
C SER A 171 1.62 -4.25 31.75
N LYS A 172 1.62 -5.33 32.53
CA LYS A 172 2.66 -6.37 32.45
C LYS A 172 2.44 -7.20 31.18
N ARG A 173 3.37 -7.08 30.21
CA ARG A 173 3.40 -7.84 28.95
C ARG A 173 4.58 -8.83 28.91
N ILE A 174 4.46 -9.88 28.10
CA ILE A 174 5.51 -10.84 27.71
C ILE A 174 5.71 -10.84 26.19
N LYS A 175 6.89 -11.26 25.72
CA LYS A 175 7.21 -11.33 24.29
C LYS A 175 6.24 -12.30 23.58
N GLY A 176 5.56 -11.82 22.55
CA GLY A 176 4.51 -12.55 21.83
C GLY A 176 3.07 -12.23 22.25
N ASP A 177 2.87 -11.45 23.32
CA ASP A 177 1.54 -10.88 23.62
C ASP A 177 1.05 -10.02 22.44
N THR A 178 -0.23 -10.13 22.08
CA THR A 178 -0.85 -9.32 21.03
C THR A 178 -1.91 -8.34 21.53
N PHE A 179 -2.22 -7.34 20.71
CA PHE A 179 -3.38 -6.47 20.81
C PHE A 179 -3.89 -6.18 19.39
N ASP A 180 -5.15 -6.51 19.13
CA ASP A 180 -5.77 -6.40 17.81
C ASP A 180 -6.76 -5.23 17.79
N CYS A 181 -6.63 -4.32 16.83
CA CYS A 181 -7.51 -3.17 16.64
C CYS A 181 -7.78 -2.90 15.15
N PHE A 182 -8.41 -1.76 14.85
CA PHE A 182 -8.65 -1.29 13.49
C PHE A 182 -8.20 0.15 13.34
N SER A 183 -7.59 0.48 12.21
CA SER A 183 -7.38 1.84 11.71
C SER A 183 -8.35 2.14 10.57
N THR A 184 -8.57 3.42 10.28
CA THR A 184 -9.51 3.88 9.25
C THR A 184 -8.78 4.47 8.05
N SER A 185 -8.79 3.77 6.92
CA SER A 185 -8.24 4.28 5.65
C SER A 185 -9.35 4.65 4.68
N VAL A 186 -9.42 5.93 4.27
CA VAL A 186 -10.30 6.36 3.17
C VAL A 186 -9.69 6.13 1.78
N GLU A 187 -8.45 5.64 1.71
CA GLU A 187 -7.80 5.23 0.47
C GLU A 187 -8.18 3.81 0.04
N GLU A 188 -8.63 2.95 0.97
CA GLU A 188 -8.93 1.54 0.75
C GLU A 188 -10.42 1.23 0.44
N ASP A 189 -10.68 0.03 -0.08
CA ASP A 189 -12.03 -0.42 -0.48
C ASP A 189 -12.95 -0.79 0.70
N ASP A 190 -12.38 -1.36 1.77
CA ASP A 190 -12.96 -1.39 3.12
C ASP A 190 -12.18 -0.39 3.97
N LEU A 191 -12.91 0.49 4.67
CA LEU A 191 -12.30 1.48 5.54
C LEU A 191 -11.57 0.86 6.74
N ASN A 192 -11.92 -0.36 7.12
CA ASN A 192 -11.62 -0.95 8.42
C ASN A 192 -10.39 -1.86 8.38
N VAL A 193 -9.22 -1.25 8.24
CA VAL A 193 -7.94 -1.95 8.13
C VAL A 193 -7.60 -2.63 9.47
N PRO A 194 -7.50 -3.98 9.53
CA PRO A 194 -7.08 -4.66 10.75
C PRO A 194 -5.61 -4.35 11.05
N THR A 195 -5.28 -4.09 12.31
CA THR A 195 -3.91 -3.86 12.78
C THR A 195 -3.64 -4.67 14.03
N ARG A 196 -2.55 -5.44 14.05
CA ARG A 196 -2.14 -6.27 15.19
C ARG A 196 -0.80 -5.80 15.75
N TYR A 197 -0.81 -5.39 17.00
CA TYR A 197 0.40 -5.09 17.77
C TYR A 197 0.94 -6.39 18.36
N ILE A 198 2.25 -6.65 18.22
CA ILE A 198 2.94 -7.87 18.68
C ILE A 198 4.11 -7.44 19.58
N TYR A 199 3.98 -7.66 20.89
CA TYR A 199 4.95 -7.20 21.88
C TYR A 199 6.29 -7.95 21.77
N LYS A 200 7.40 -7.22 21.67
CA LYS A 200 8.77 -7.75 21.54
C LYS A 200 9.54 -7.65 22.85
N GLY A 201 9.39 -6.53 23.57
CA GLY A 201 10.11 -6.24 24.81
C GLY A 201 10.03 -4.78 25.23
N LYS A 202 11.03 -4.31 25.99
CA LYS A 202 11.26 -2.88 26.25
C LYS A 202 12.70 -2.50 25.95
N LYS A 203 12.90 -1.24 25.58
CA LYS A 203 14.19 -0.68 25.15
C LYS A 203 14.44 0.63 25.87
N ASN A 204 15.59 0.73 26.54
CA ASN A 204 16.08 1.99 27.08
C ASN A 204 16.79 2.78 25.96
N ILE A 205 16.45 4.05 25.80
CA ILE A 205 17.09 4.96 24.84
C ILE A 205 17.55 6.22 25.59
N GLN A 206 18.75 6.68 25.26
CA GLN A 206 19.28 7.98 25.68
C GLN A 206 18.71 9.06 24.76
N ALA A 207 17.88 9.96 25.29
CA ALA A 207 17.25 11.02 24.53
C ALA A 207 17.27 12.33 25.30
N GLN A 208 17.86 13.38 24.74
CA GLN A 208 17.91 14.74 25.33
C GLN A 208 18.44 14.80 26.78
N GLY A 209 19.30 13.85 27.17
CA GLY A 209 19.84 13.73 28.54
C GLY A 209 18.99 12.89 29.50
N ALA A 210 17.88 12.30 29.05
CA ALA A 210 17.01 11.42 29.84
C ALA A 210 17.02 9.96 29.34
N ASN A 211 16.79 9.03 30.27
CA ASN A 211 16.53 7.63 29.98
C ASN A 211 15.04 7.45 29.62
N LEU A 212 14.73 7.20 28.34
CA LEU A 212 13.38 6.82 27.92
C LEU A 212 13.26 5.30 27.85
N LEU A 213 12.36 4.72 28.66
CA LEU A 213 12.00 3.30 28.60
C LEU A 213 10.79 3.14 27.67
N LEU A 214 11.04 2.69 26.44
CA LEU A 214 10.05 2.50 25.39
C LEU A 214 9.62 1.03 25.27
N HIS A 215 8.42 0.79 24.77
CA HIS A 215 7.94 -0.54 24.40
C HIS A 215 8.39 -0.87 22.98
N GLU A 216 8.94 -2.06 22.79
CA GLU A 216 9.34 -2.56 21.48
C GLU A 216 8.23 -3.49 20.97
N VAL A 217 7.62 -3.13 19.84
CA VAL A 217 6.39 -3.75 19.32
C VAL A 217 6.45 -3.79 17.79
N ASP A 218 6.13 -4.92 17.16
CA ASP A 218 5.85 -4.92 15.71
C ASP A 218 4.36 -4.66 15.50
N GLN A 219 3.99 -3.80 14.56
CA GLN A 219 2.62 -3.61 14.10
C GLN A 219 2.45 -4.36 12.78
N GLU A 220 1.52 -5.30 12.73
CA GLU A 220 1.17 -6.09 11.54
C GLU A 220 -0.10 -5.54 10.90
N THR A 221 0.01 -5.15 9.63
CA THR A 221 -1.08 -4.66 8.78
C THR A 221 -0.85 -5.19 7.36
N HIS A 222 -1.86 -5.83 6.77
CA HIS A 222 -1.77 -6.46 5.44
C HIS A 222 -0.54 -7.39 5.27
N GLY A 223 -0.09 -8.02 6.37
CA GLY A 223 1.11 -8.86 6.44
C GLY A 223 2.45 -8.13 6.45
N ALA A 224 2.47 -6.80 6.30
CA ALA A 224 3.66 -5.99 6.53
C ALA A 224 3.91 -5.80 8.03
N LEU A 225 5.18 -5.76 8.43
CA LEU A 225 5.62 -5.52 9.81
C LEU A 225 6.30 -4.15 9.92
N PHE A 226 5.63 -3.24 10.61
CA PHE A 226 6.19 -1.96 11.02
C PHE A 226 6.76 -2.10 12.44
N TYR A 227 8.09 -2.14 12.56
CA TYR A 227 8.77 -2.17 13.85
C TYR A 227 8.64 -0.82 14.52
N SER A 228 8.07 -0.79 15.73
CA SER A 228 7.79 0.42 16.49
C SER A 228 8.46 0.42 17.87
N LEU A 229 8.93 1.60 18.25
CA LEU A 229 9.28 1.96 19.62
C LEU A 229 8.27 2.99 20.12
N LEU A 230 7.44 2.58 21.08
CA LEU A 230 6.28 3.32 21.56
C LEU A 230 6.48 3.80 23.01
N GLU A 231 5.98 4.99 23.30
CA GLU A 231 5.85 5.50 24.67
C GLU A 231 4.68 4.82 25.41
N ASN A 232 4.56 5.04 26.73
CA ASN A 232 3.50 4.46 27.54
C ASN A 232 2.07 4.86 27.10
N ASN A 233 1.92 6.01 26.44
CA ASN A 233 0.64 6.49 25.92
C ASN A 233 0.32 5.94 24.51
N GLY A 234 1.27 5.23 23.86
CA GLY A 234 1.13 4.72 22.50
C GLY A 234 1.77 5.60 21.42
N ARG A 235 2.28 6.80 21.76
CA ARG A 235 2.97 7.68 20.81
C ARG A 235 4.22 7.01 20.24
N LEU A 236 4.42 7.14 18.93
CA LEU A 236 5.62 6.67 18.23
C LEU A 236 6.83 7.54 18.61
N TYR A 237 7.94 6.89 18.96
CA TYR A 237 9.25 7.53 19.10
C TYR A 237 10.16 7.24 17.89
N TYR A 238 10.13 5.98 17.43
CA TYR A 238 10.88 5.52 16.26
C TYR A 238 10.11 4.38 15.59
N GLY A 239 9.97 4.45 14.26
CA GLY A 239 9.38 3.41 13.42
C GLY A 239 10.35 2.95 12.33
N ARG A 240 10.24 1.69 11.89
CA ARG A 240 11.06 1.14 10.79
C ARG A 240 10.30 0.07 10.01
N MET A 241 10.45 0.11 8.69
CA MET A 241 9.88 -0.88 7.77
C MET A 241 10.98 -1.46 6.86
N GLY A 242 11.08 -2.79 6.83
CA GLY A 242 12.23 -3.49 6.25
C GLY A 242 13.55 -3.05 6.90
N LYS A 243 14.59 -2.84 6.08
CA LYS A 243 15.89 -2.31 6.52
C LYS A 243 16.22 -0.92 5.99
N ILE A 244 15.31 -0.27 5.24
CA ILE A 244 15.60 1.01 4.58
C ILE A 244 14.65 2.15 4.95
N ILE A 245 13.41 1.90 5.38
CA ILE A 245 12.45 2.97 5.72
C ILE A 245 12.48 3.20 7.23
N GLU A 246 12.66 4.44 7.67
CA GLU A 246 12.63 4.82 9.10
C GLU A 246 11.83 6.11 9.33
N TYR A 247 11.14 6.18 10.45
CA TYR A 247 10.41 7.36 10.94
C TYR A 247 10.98 7.71 12.30
N ARG A 248 11.39 8.96 12.52
CA ARG A 248 12.13 9.38 13.73
C ARG A 248 11.48 10.61 14.36
N LEU A 249 11.07 10.52 15.62
CA LEU A 249 10.48 11.65 16.36
C LEU A 249 11.51 12.78 16.51
N GLU A 250 11.17 13.94 15.97
CA GLU A 250 12.04 15.11 15.83
C GLU A 250 11.26 16.40 16.15
N SER A 251 11.95 17.54 16.33
CA SER A 251 11.25 18.83 16.34
C SER A 251 10.74 19.16 14.94
N ASN A 252 9.63 19.90 14.83
CA ASN A 252 9.01 20.29 13.55
C ASN A 252 10.05 20.84 12.54
N ASP A 253 10.96 21.68 12.99
CA ASP A 253 11.92 22.37 12.11
C ASP A 253 13.05 21.45 11.64
N VAL A 254 13.43 20.45 12.45
CA VAL A 254 14.40 19.41 12.06
C VAL A 254 13.72 18.39 11.15
N ALA A 255 12.51 17.94 11.49
CA ALA A 255 11.68 17.04 10.68
C ALA A 255 11.51 17.61 9.25
N LYS A 256 11.09 18.86 9.13
CA LYS A 256 10.80 19.51 7.84
C LYS A 256 12.04 19.91 7.02
N LYS A 257 13.25 19.78 7.57
CA LYS A 257 14.52 19.98 6.85
C LYS A 257 14.97 18.67 6.19
N LEU A 258 14.59 18.49 4.92
CA LEU A 258 15.02 17.36 4.08
C LEU A 258 16.50 17.45 3.67
N ASP A 259 17.04 16.34 3.14
CA ASP A 259 18.29 16.33 2.38
C ASP A 259 18.10 16.97 0.98
N ASP A 260 19.10 17.71 0.49
CA ASP A 260 19.08 18.28 -0.88
C ASP A 260 19.15 17.19 -1.98
N SER A 261 19.77 16.05 -1.65
CA SER A 261 19.99 14.92 -2.56
C SER A 261 18.78 13.97 -2.58
N LEU A 262 18.00 13.97 -3.67
CA LEU A 262 16.87 13.04 -3.82
C LEU A 262 17.34 11.60 -3.97
N VAL A 263 16.69 10.70 -3.25
CA VAL A 263 16.86 9.23 -3.35
C VAL A 263 16.04 8.71 -4.52
N ASP A 264 16.58 7.79 -5.34
CA ASP A 264 15.78 7.00 -6.27
C ASP A 264 15.31 5.70 -5.62
N LEU A 265 13.99 5.55 -5.45
CA LEU A 265 13.40 4.41 -4.76
C LEU A 265 13.67 3.08 -5.47
N ILE A 266 13.72 3.08 -6.81
CA ILE A 266 14.00 1.87 -7.58
C ILE A 266 15.46 1.48 -7.40
N GLN A 267 16.38 2.45 -7.39
CA GLN A 267 17.81 2.17 -7.23
C GLN A 267 18.15 1.70 -5.80
N ILE A 268 17.52 2.28 -4.77
CA ILE A 268 17.83 1.94 -3.36
C ILE A 268 17.13 0.67 -2.87
N SER A 269 16.08 0.20 -3.57
CA SER A 269 15.43 -1.09 -3.33
C SER A 269 15.90 -2.21 -4.27
N ALA A 270 16.65 -1.90 -5.34
CA ALA A 270 17.11 -2.89 -6.31
C ALA A 270 18.12 -3.88 -5.72
N ILE A 271 17.92 -5.16 -6.02
CA ILE A 271 18.78 -6.25 -5.56
C ILE A 271 19.81 -6.54 -6.66
N THR A 272 21.08 -6.26 -6.40
CA THR A 272 22.17 -6.59 -7.33
C THR A 272 22.39 -8.10 -7.38
N LEU A 273 22.57 -8.65 -8.59
CA LEU A 273 22.92 -10.06 -8.81
C LEU A 273 24.43 -10.24 -8.98
N ASP A 274 24.92 -11.45 -8.69
CA ASP A 274 26.29 -11.89 -8.95
C ASP A 274 26.56 -12.24 -10.43
N LYS A 275 25.51 -12.54 -11.22
CA LYS A 275 25.62 -12.94 -12.63
C LYS A 275 24.71 -12.08 -13.54
N LYS A 276 25.20 -11.74 -14.74
CA LYS A 276 24.40 -11.07 -15.78
C LYS A 276 23.50 -12.08 -16.50
N LEU A 277 22.18 -11.93 -16.35
CA LEU A 277 21.20 -12.80 -17.03
C LEU A 277 21.08 -12.47 -18.54
N GLY A 278 21.48 -11.27 -18.97
CA GLY A 278 21.48 -10.88 -20.39
C GLY A 278 20.10 -10.38 -20.85
N ASP A 279 19.62 -10.89 -21.98
CA ASP A 279 18.26 -10.64 -22.49
C ASP A 279 17.24 -11.43 -21.63
N PRO A 280 16.37 -10.76 -20.84
CA PRO A 280 15.47 -11.43 -19.91
C PRO A 280 14.40 -12.25 -20.63
N VAL A 281 13.93 -11.80 -21.79
CA VAL A 281 12.88 -12.47 -22.58
C VAL A 281 13.30 -13.89 -22.93
N LYS A 282 14.60 -14.10 -23.18
CA LYS A 282 15.20 -15.40 -23.50
C LYS A 282 15.43 -16.32 -22.30
N VAL A 283 15.24 -15.87 -21.06
CA VAL A 283 15.44 -16.71 -19.86
C VAL A 283 14.28 -17.69 -19.70
N LYS A 284 14.56 -18.98 -19.92
CA LYS A 284 13.62 -20.10 -19.72
C LYS A 284 13.44 -20.44 -18.25
N SER A 285 14.51 -20.40 -17.46
CA SER A 285 14.49 -20.73 -16.03
C SER A 285 15.67 -20.11 -15.29
N LEU A 286 15.51 -19.94 -13.98
CA LEU A 286 16.46 -19.32 -13.09
C LEU A 286 16.37 -20.01 -11.71
N LYS A 287 17.52 -20.32 -11.11
CA LYS A 287 17.62 -20.93 -9.79
C LYS A 287 18.45 -20.03 -8.88
N LEU A 288 17.89 -19.63 -7.74
CA LEU A 288 18.46 -18.62 -6.84
C LEU A 288 18.58 -19.13 -5.42
N SER A 289 19.61 -18.71 -4.69
CA SER A 289 19.60 -18.75 -3.21
C SER A 289 19.20 -17.39 -2.65
N PHE A 290 18.25 -17.38 -1.72
CA PHE A 290 17.93 -16.23 -0.87
C PHE A 290 18.90 -16.16 0.31
N VAL A 291 19.38 -14.95 0.62
CA VAL A 291 20.06 -14.66 1.88
C VAL A 291 19.43 -13.40 2.49
N GLY A 292 18.81 -13.58 3.66
CA GLY A 292 18.06 -12.57 4.39
C GLY A 292 17.14 -13.30 5.37
N GLU A 293 17.28 -13.01 6.66
CA GLU A 293 16.48 -13.62 7.73
C GLU A 293 15.16 -12.86 7.98
N ASP A 294 14.35 -13.41 8.88
CA ASP A 294 12.97 -13.05 9.26
C ASP A 294 11.86 -13.44 8.27
N ALA A 295 10.65 -13.59 8.83
CA ALA A 295 9.62 -14.47 8.30
C ALA A 295 8.81 -13.86 7.12
N PHE A 296 9.25 -14.15 5.90
CA PHE A 296 8.44 -13.95 4.69
C PHE A 296 8.19 -15.28 3.96
N ASP A 297 6.91 -15.67 3.87
CA ASP A 297 6.45 -16.77 3.03
C ASP A 297 6.33 -16.28 1.59
N VAL A 298 7.37 -16.53 0.78
CA VAL A 298 7.44 -16.11 -0.62
C VAL A 298 6.36 -16.84 -1.44
N PRO A 299 5.43 -16.14 -2.12
CA PRO A 299 4.33 -16.78 -2.84
C PRO A 299 4.80 -17.86 -3.82
N GLN A 300 4.10 -19.00 -3.84
CA GLN A 300 4.40 -20.12 -4.73
C GLN A 300 3.36 -20.25 -5.84
N SER A 301 3.79 -20.76 -7.00
CA SER A 301 2.95 -21.04 -8.16
C SER A 301 3.53 -22.18 -9.00
N HIS A 302 2.81 -22.63 -10.03
CA HIS A 302 3.29 -23.63 -11.00
C HIS A 302 4.60 -23.24 -11.69
N ARG A 303 4.91 -21.94 -11.74
CA ARG A 303 6.15 -21.40 -12.32
C ARG A 303 7.20 -20.94 -11.29
N GLN A 304 6.86 -20.81 -10.00
CA GLN A 304 7.74 -20.31 -8.94
C GLN A 304 7.64 -21.21 -7.68
N ILE A 305 8.70 -21.97 -7.41
CA ILE A 305 8.74 -22.95 -6.31
C ILE A 305 9.82 -22.54 -5.30
N ILE A 306 9.51 -22.69 -4.00
CA ILE A 306 10.44 -22.47 -2.88
C ILE A 306 10.82 -23.82 -2.28
N SER A 307 12.10 -24.02 -2.00
CA SER A 307 12.64 -25.20 -1.35
C SER A 307 13.71 -24.83 -0.32
N LYS A 308 14.06 -25.76 0.58
CA LYS A 308 15.21 -25.60 1.48
C LYS A 308 16.45 -26.28 0.90
N GLY A 309 17.55 -25.55 0.86
CA GLY A 309 18.89 -26.07 0.54
C GLY A 309 19.43 -27.00 1.63
N LYS A 310 20.53 -27.71 1.32
CA LYS A 310 21.18 -28.65 2.25
C LYS A 310 21.78 -27.98 3.48
N ASP A 311 22.02 -26.68 3.39
CA ASP A 311 22.53 -25.77 4.42
C ASP A 311 21.39 -25.04 5.19
N GLY A 312 20.13 -25.32 4.86
CA GLY A 312 18.96 -24.63 5.41
C GLY A 312 18.58 -23.31 4.72
N SER A 313 19.35 -22.85 3.71
CA SER A 313 19.02 -21.67 2.92
C SER A 313 17.70 -21.85 2.15
N LEU A 314 17.01 -20.76 1.80
CA LEU A 314 15.87 -20.82 0.89
C LEU A 314 16.34 -20.75 -0.56
N VAL A 315 15.84 -21.65 -1.39
CA VAL A 315 16.20 -21.79 -2.81
C VAL A 315 14.95 -21.66 -3.67
N MET A 316 14.97 -20.68 -4.58
CA MET A 316 13.96 -20.53 -5.64
C MET A 316 14.32 -21.41 -6.84
N GLU A 317 13.32 -22.06 -7.41
CA GLU A 317 13.32 -22.40 -8.84
C GLU A 317 12.17 -21.65 -9.51
N ILE A 318 12.49 -20.81 -10.50
CA ILE A 318 11.51 -20.08 -11.29
C ILE A 318 11.69 -20.36 -12.79
N LYS A 319 10.57 -20.37 -13.52
CA LYS A 319 10.50 -20.69 -14.95
C LYS A 319 9.75 -19.59 -15.70
N ARG A 320 10.02 -19.43 -17.00
CA ARG A 320 9.06 -18.78 -17.92
C ARG A 320 7.72 -19.47 -17.74
N ASP A 321 6.65 -18.69 -17.68
CA ASP A 321 5.30 -19.22 -17.47
C ASP A 321 4.86 -20.15 -18.63
N PHE A 322 3.96 -21.08 -18.34
CA PHE A 322 3.53 -22.12 -19.27
C PHE A 322 2.11 -22.62 -18.96
N VAL A 323 1.40 -23.07 -20.00
CA VAL A 323 0.05 -23.65 -19.87
C VAL A 323 0.14 -25.05 -19.26
N LEU A 324 -0.49 -25.27 -18.10
CA LEU A 324 -0.57 -26.60 -17.48
C LEU A 324 -1.44 -27.58 -18.29
N LYS A 325 -1.07 -28.86 -18.20
CA LYS A 325 -1.87 -29.97 -18.75
C LYS A 325 -3.14 -30.28 -17.95
N THR A 326 -3.13 -29.92 -16.66
CA THR A 326 -4.19 -30.20 -15.69
C THR A 326 -4.75 -28.89 -15.15
N SER A 327 -6.07 -28.81 -14.95
CA SER A 327 -6.71 -27.64 -14.32
C SER A 327 -6.39 -27.55 -12.82
N VAL A 328 -6.16 -26.34 -12.33
CA VAL A 328 -6.07 -25.94 -10.92
C VAL A 328 -7.32 -25.10 -10.60
N PRO A 329 -8.36 -25.69 -9.98
CA PRO A 329 -9.63 -25.00 -9.77
C PRO A 329 -9.50 -23.75 -8.90
N LEU A 330 -10.05 -22.63 -9.38
CA LEU A 330 -10.09 -21.38 -8.64
C LEU A 330 -11.14 -21.46 -7.51
N LEU A 331 -10.72 -21.22 -6.27
CA LEU A 331 -11.62 -21.24 -5.11
C LEU A 331 -12.70 -20.16 -5.24
N LEU A 332 -13.93 -20.43 -4.77
CA LEU A 332 -15.07 -19.52 -4.99
C LEU A 332 -14.84 -18.11 -4.43
N ASP A 333 -14.25 -17.98 -3.23
CA ASP A 333 -13.94 -16.68 -2.62
C ASP A 333 -12.73 -15.99 -3.25
N GLU A 334 -11.83 -16.72 -3.90
CA GLU A 334 -10.78 -16.13 -4.73
C GLU A 334 -11.39 -15.62 -6.04
N LYS A 335 -12.18 -16.44 -6.74
CA LYS A 335 -12.92 -16.04 -7.95
C LYS A 335 -13.78 -14.81 -7.71
N LYS A 336 -14.49 -14.74 -6.58
CA LYS A 336 -15.32 -13.59 -6.20
C LYS A 336 -14.48 -12.32 -6.01
N ARG A 337 -13.37 -12.38 -5.26
CA ARG A 337 -12.47 -11.22 -5.05
C ARG A 337 -11.79 -10.78 -6.35
N SER A 338 -11.32 -11.74 -7.16
CA SER A 338 -10.63 -11.47 -8.43
C SER A 338 -11.55 -11.06 -9.57
N LEU A 339 -12.87 -11.06 -9.39
CA LEU A 339 -13.85 -10.49 -10.31
C LEU A 339 -14.45 -9.15 -9.83
N ALA A 340 -14.32 -8.83 -8.54
CA ALA A 340 -15.00 -7.68 -7.95
C ALA A 340 -14.46 -6.34 -8.49
N PRO A 341 -15.34 -5.34 -8.72
CA PRO A 341 -14.91 -3.96 -8.90
C PRO A 341 -14.38 -3.37 -7.58
N SER A 342 -13.64 -2.27 -7.70
CA SER A 342 -12.96 -1.57 -6.59
C SER A 342 -12.83 -0.08 -6.91
N ILE A 343 -12.49 0.74 -5.90
CA ILE A 343 -12.18 2.17 -6.08
C ILE A 343 -11.06 2.37 -7.11
N SER A 344 -10.09 1.46 -7.20
CA SER A 344 -8.99 1.53 -8.17
C SER A 344 -9.31 0.87 -9.52
N SER A 345 -10.00 -0.27 -9.52
CA SER A 345 -10.43 -1.03 -10.70
C SER A 345 -11.98 -1.09 -10.77
N PRO A 346 -12.66 -0.03 -11.26
CA PRO A 346 -14.12 0.01 -11.45
C PRO A 346 -14.52 -0.77 -12.72
N SER A 347 -14.37 -2.09 -12.68
CA SER A 347 -14.55 -3.01 -13.82
C SER A 347 -16.00 -3.20 -14.27
N ASP A 348 -16.96 -2.78 -13.46
CA ASP A 348 -18.40 -2.73 -13.76
C ASP A 348 -18.82 -1.44 -14.50
N ASN A 349 -17.93 -0.46 -14.63
CA ASN A 349 -18.24 0.81 -15.28
C ASN A 349 -18.54 0.62 -16.79
N PRO A 350 -19.66 1.13 -17.33
CA PRO A 350 -20.03 0.93 -18.73
C PRO A 350 -18.98 1.39 -19.76
N LYS A 351 -18.16 2.41 -19.46
CA LYS A 351 -17.04 2.82 -20.34
C LYS A 351 -15.98 1.73 -20.44
N VAL A 352 -15.65 1.09 -19.30
CA VAL A 352 -14.65 0.02 -19.22
C VAL A 352 -15.18 -1.23 -19.91
N VAL A 353 -16.40 -1.65 -19.61
CA VAL A 353 -17.03 -2.84 -20.24
C VAL A 353 -17.11 -2.68 -21.75
N GLY A 354 -17.62 -1.54 -22.25
CA GLY A 354 -17.70 -1.26 -23.68
C GLY A 354 -16.34 -1.20 -24.38
N LEU A 355 -15.31 -0.65 -23.72
CA LEU A 355 -13.95 -0.64 -24.24
C LEU A 355 -13.33 -2.05 -24.26
N ALA A 356 -13.48 -2.82 -23.19
CA ALA A 356 -12.92 -4.17 -23.10
C ALA A 356 -13.50 -5.09 -24.18
N ILE A 357 -14.82 -5.06 -24.38
CA ILE A 357 -15.52 -5.78 -25.47
C ILE A 357 -14.97 -5.35 -26.84
N LYS A 358 -14.79 -4.05 -27.06
CA LYS A 358 -14.24 -3.51 -28.32
C LYS A 358 -12.79 -3.95 -28.59
N ILE A 359 -11.95 -4.05 -27.55
CA ILE A 359 -10.55 -4.49 -27.68
C ILE A 359 -10.46 -5.97 -28.05
N VAL A 360 -11.27 -6.82 -27.40
CA VAL A 360 -11.18 -8.26 -27.62
C VAL A 360 -11.93 -8.72 -28.86
N GLY A 361 -13.06 -8.09 -29.21
CA GLY A 361 -13.88 -8.49 -30.35
C GLY A 361 -14.28 -9.96 -30.29
N GLU A 362 -14.12 -10.68 -31.41
CA GLU A 362 -14.49 -12.09 -31.57
C GLU A 362 -13.54 -13.11 -30.87
N ALA A 363 -12.79 -12.68 -29.85
CA ALA A 363 -11.85 -13.54 -29.14
C ALA A 363 -12.55 -14.68 -28.40
N SER A 364 -12.18 -15.91 -28.77
CA SER A 364 -12.89 -17.16 -28.41
C SER A 364 -12.60 -17.67 -26.99
N SER A 365 -11.42 -17.33 -26.44
CA SER A 365 -10.94 -17.83 -25.15
C SER A 365 -10.38 -16.71 -24.27
N ASP A 366 -10.38 -16.92 -22.96
CA ASP A 366 -9.92 -15.88 -22.01
C ASP A 366 -8.42 -15.59 -22.13
N PHE A 367 -7.61 -16.59 -22.52
CA PHE A 367 -6.21 -16.40 -22.91
C PHE A 367 -6.06 -15.51 -24.16
N GLU A 368 -6.93 -15.68 -25.17
CA GLU A 368 -6.93 -14.84 -26.37
C GLU A 368 -7.39 -13.40 -26.05
N LYS A 369 -8.46 -13.25 -25.24
CA LYS A 369 -8.93 -11.96 -24.74
C LYS A 369 -7.80 -11.22 -24.01
N ALA A 370 -7.14 -11.88 -23.05
CA ALA A 370 -5.98 -11.34 -22.34
C ALA A 370 -4.82 -10.98 -23.29
N SER A 371 -4.53 -11.82 -24.29
CA SER A 371 -3.51 -11.54 -25.31
C SER A 371 -3.82 -10.28 -26.13
N ARG A 372 -5.10 -10.02 -26.44
CA ARG A 372 -5.55 -8.79 -27.12
C ARG A 372 -5.48 -7.58 -26.19
N LEU A 373 -5.85 -7.72 -24.91
CA LEU A 373 -5.71 -6.66 -23.89
C LEU A 373 -4.25 -6.23 -23.70
N VAL A 374 -3.31 -7.17 -23.48
CA VAL A 374 -1.86 -6.89 -23.33
C VAL A 374 -1.34 -6.05 -24.50
N LYS A 375 -1.60 -6.50 -25.73
CA LYS A 375 -1.15 -5.83 -26.95
C LYS A 375 -1.76 -4.44 -27.11
N TRP A 376 -3.05 -4.28 -26.79
CA TRP A 376 -3.72 -2.98 -26.88
C TRP A 376 -3.15 -1.99 -25.86
N ILE A 377 -3.00 -2.39 -24.60
CA ILE A 377 -2.50 -1.51 -23.53
C ILE A 377 -1.07 -1.06 -23.85
N PHE A 378 -0.18 -2.00 -24.21
CA PHE A 378 1.21 -1.71 -24.61
C PHE A 378 1.32 -0.70 -25.77
N ALA A 379 0.35 -0.71 -26.70
CA ALA A 379 0.32 0.15 -27.87
C ALA A 379 -0.46 1.47 -27.68
N ASN A 380 -1.24 1.61 -26.60
CA ASN A 380 -2.11 2.78 -26.37
C ASN A 380 -1.74 3.59 -25.12
N LEU A 381 -0.84 3.10 -24.26
CA LEU A 381 -0.34 3.83 -23.09
C LEU A 381 1.11 4.29 -23.28
N GLU A 382 1.37 5.56 -22.95
CA GLU A 382 2.71 6.11 -22.77
C GLU A 382 3.34 5.58 -21.48
N LYS A 383 4.54 5.00 -21.59
CA LYS A 383 5.31 4.48 -20.46
C LYS A 383 6.08 5.61 -19.80
N THR A 384 5.58 6.11 -18.68
CA THR A 384 6.15 7.28 -18.00
C THR A 384 5.84 7.29 -16.50
N MET A 385 6.86 7.60 -15.70
CA MET A 385 6.77 7.74 -14.23
C MET A 385 6.20 9.10 -13.79
N ALA A 386 5.67 9.90 -14.74
CA ALA A 386 5.23 11.29 -14.52
C ALA A 386 3.70 11.50 -14.62
N LYS A 387 2.94 10.49 -15.07
CA LYS A 387 1.48 10.60 -15.34
C LYS A 387 0.66 9.60 -14.53
N ASN A 388 0.95 9.58 -13.24
CA ASN A 388 0.54 8.58 -12.25
C ASN A 388 -0.97 8.51 -12.05
N SER A 389 -1.52 7.34 -11.72
CA SER A 389 -2.89 7.20 -11.22
C SER A 389 -3.17 5.87 -10.50
N ASP A 390 -3.91 5.97 -9.41
CA ASP A 390 -4.48 4.85 -8.66
C ASP A 390 -5.84 4.36 -9.19
N ASN A 391 -6.38 4.93 -10.28
CA ASN A 391 -7.71 4.59 -10.80
C ASN A 391 -7.72 4.38 -12.32
N ALA A 392 -8.27 3.25 -12.77
CA ALA A 392 -8.22 2.84 -14.18
C ALA A 392 -8.98 3.75 -15.16
N LEU A 393 -9.99 4.52 -14.72
CA LEU A 393 -10.67 5.52 -15.58
C LEU A 393 -9.74 6.70 -15.85
N ASP A 394 -9.06 7.19 -14.81
CA ASP A 394 -8.07 8.26 -14.91
C ASP A 394 -6.86 7.82 -15.75
N VAL A 395 -6.45 6.53 -15.68
CA VAL A 395 -5.45 5.94 -16.60
C VAL A 395 -5.94 5.95 -18.05
N LEU A 396 -7.20 5.61 -18.31
CA LEU A 396 -7.79 5.64 -19.67
C LEU A 396 -7.89 7.05 -20.25
N ASP A 397 -8.21 8.05 -19.41
CA ASP A 397 -8.26 9.46 -19.81
C ASP A 397 -6.83 10.02 -20.05
N LYS A 398 -5.85 9.66 -19.21
CA LYS A 398 -4.43 10.08 -19.35
C LYS A 398 -3.67 9.36 -20.45
N LYS A 399 -4.04 8.11 -20.75
CA LYS A 399 -3.32 7.16 -21.64
C LYS A 399 -1.84 7.03 -21.32
N ALA A 400 -1.49 6.98 -20.04
CA ALA A 400 -0.10 6.99 -19.59
C ALA A 400 0.06 6.41 -18.17
N GLY A 401 1.29 6.00 -17.84
CA GLY A 401 1.73 5.63 -16.49
C GLY A 401 2.89 4.63 -16.50
N ASP A 402 3.20 4.03 -15.35
CA ASP A 402 4.24 3.00 -15.21
C ASP A 402 3.66 1.57 -15.26
N CYS A 403 4.47 0.58 -14.87
CA CYS A 403 4.06 -0.82 -14.75
C CYS A 403 2.77 -1.02 -13.93
N THR A 404 2.53 -0.15 -12.96
CA THR A 404 1.35 -0.07 -12.10
C THR A 404 0.10 0.25 -12.91
N GLU A 405 0.09 1.39 -13.63
CA GLU A 405 -1.07 1.85 -14.38
C GLU A 405 -1.42 0.90 -15.53
N HIS A 406 -0.39 0.33 -16.19
CA HIS A 406 -0.57 -0.71 -17.21
C HIS A 406 -1.22 -1.97 -16.62
N THR A 407 -0.73 -2.43 -15.47
CA THR A 407 -1.24 -3.59 -14.73
C THR A 407 -2.66 -3.37 -14.23
N LEU A 408 -2.92 -2.24 -13.58
CA LEU A 408 -4.23 -1.84 -13.07
C LEU A 408 -5.27 -1.81 -14.19
N LEU A 409 -4.93 -1.21 -15.34
CA LEU A 409 -5.82 -1.16 -16.49
C LEU A 409 -6.08 -2.57 -17.08
N PHE A 410 -5.06 -3.43 -17.17
CA PHE A 410 -5.25 -4.81 -17.61
C PHE A 410 -6.21 -5.56 -16.69
N VAL A 411 -5.99 -5.51 -15.37
CA VAL A 411 -6.84 -6.17 -14.38
C VAL A 411 -8.28 -5.65 -14.47
N THR A 412 -8.45 -4.33 -14.63
CA THR A 412 -9.78 -3.71 -14.76
C THR A 412 -10.51 -4.17 -16.02
N LEU A 413 -9.85 -4.18 -17.17
CA LEU A 413 -10.44 -4.62 -18.44
C LEU A 413 -10.69 -6.13 -18.49
N ALA A 414 -9.84 -6.94 -17.85
CA ALA A 414 -10.05 -8.39 -17.73
C ALA A 414 -11.27 -8.71 -16.85
N ARG A 415 -11.39 -8.08 -15.68
CA ARG A 415 -12.57 -8.21 -14.80
C ARG A 415 -13.86 -7.77 -15.49
N ALA A 416 -13.80 -6.72 -16.31
CA ALA A 416 -14.94 -6.22 -17.08
C ALA A 416 -15.45 -7.22 -18.15
N LEU A 417 -14.65 -8.23 -18.51
CA LEU A 417 -15.02 -9.34 -19.40
C LEU A 417 -15.43 -10.61 -18.64
N GLY A 418 -15.52 -10.56 -17.30
CA GLY A 418 -15.78 -11.73 -16.47
C GLY A 418 -14.58 -12.66 -16.27
N ILE A 419 -13.36 -12.21 -16.63
CA ILE A 419 -12.12 -12.97 -16.43
C ILE A 419 -11.57 -12.64 -15.03
N PRO A 420 -11.38 -13.62 -14.13
CA PRO A 420 -10.77 -13.35 -12.83
C PRO A 420 -9.34 -12.83 -13.02
N ALA A 421 -9.02 -11.66 -12.45
CA ALA A 421 -7.71 -11.03 -12.60
C ALA A 421 -7.24 -10.35 -11.30
N ARG A 422 -5.92 -10.28 -11.12
CA ARG A 422 -5.27 -9.68 -9.95
C ARG A 422 -3.96 -8.99 -10.30
N GLU A 423 -3.68 -7.89 -9.61
CA GLU A 423 -2.36 -7.24 -9.63
C GLU A 423 -1.34 -8.16 -8.96
N VAL A 424 -0.09 -8.13 -9.42
CA VAL A 424 1.03 -8.90 -8.85
C VAL A 424 2.20 -7.97 -8.65
N GLY A 425 2.73 -7.95 -7.42
CA GLY A 425 3.95 -7.24 -7.07
C GLY A 425 5.14 -8.19 -6.99
N GLY A 426 6.32 -7.68 -7.35
CA GLY A 426 7.56 -8.43 -7.20
C GLY A 426 8.75 -7.69 -7.82
N ILE A 427 9.74 -8.45 -8.25
CA ILE A 427 10.96 -7.93 -8.88
C ILE A 427 11.20 -8.59 -10.24
N ALA A 428 11.73 -7.81 -11.19
CA ALA A 428 12.08 -8.30 -12.53
C ALA A 428 13.49 -7.82 -12.92
N TYR A 429 14.14 -8.50 -13.87
CA TYR A 429 15.52 -8.22 -14.23
C TYR A 429 15.64 -6.97 -15.11
N MET A 430 16.31 -5.95 -14.60
CA MET A 430 16.47 -4.66 -15.28
C MET A 430 17.58 -4.76 -16.34
N ALA A 431 17.18 -5.05 -17.58
CA ALA A 431 18.09 -5.13 -18.71
C ALA A 431 18.70 -3.76 -19.10
N GLY A 432 19.86 -3.77 -19.75
CA GLY A 432 20.57 -2.55 -20.19
C GLY A 432 21.38 -1.83 -19.10
N GLU A 433 21.20 -2.21 -17.83
CA GLU A 433 21.84 -1.58 -16.68
C GLU A 433 23.32 -1.97 -16.50
N LYS A 434 24.11 -1.07 -15.89
CA LYS A 434 25.58 -1.23 -15.73
C LYS A 434 25.92 -2.49 -14.92
N SER A 435 25.29 -2.62 -13.75
CA SER A 435 25.24 -3.83 -12.93
C SER A 435 23.97 -4.64 -13.22
N PRO A 436 24.01 -5.98 -13.18
CA PRO A 436 22.80 -6.79 -13.23
C PRO A 436 22.03 -6.62 -11.93
N LYS A 437 20.75 -6.25 -12.02
CA LYS A 437 19.92 -6.03 -10.83
C LYS A 437 18.46 -6.38 -11.09
N MET A 438 17.80 -6.80 -10.03
CA MET A 438 16.36 -6.97 -9.97
C MET A 438 15.75 -5.67 -9.42
N GLY A 439 14.90 -5.02 -10.21
CA GLY A 439 14.15 -3.82 -9.79
C GLY A 439 12.73 -4.20 -9.43
N TRP A 440 12.06 -3.38 -8.60
CA TRP A 440 10.63 -3.56 -8.34
C TRP A 440 9.82 -3.41 -9.64
N HIS A 441 8.86 -4.31 -9.85
CA HIS A 441 7.98 -4.34 -11.02
C HIS A 441 6.56 -4.74 -10.64
N ALA A 442 5.60 -4.38 -11.48
CA ALA A 442 4.19 -4.79 -11.35
C ALA A 442 3.70 -5.37 -12.67
N TRP A 443 3.04 -6.53 -12.60
CA TRP A 443 2.38 -7.19 -13.71
C TRP A 443 1.07 -7.82 -13.23
N ALA A 444 0.33 -8.48 -14.12
CA ALA A 444 -0.95 -9.08 -13.78
C ALA A 444 -0.92 -10.61 -13.83
N GLU A 445 -1.85 -11.23 -13.09
CA GLU A 445 -2.30 -12.59 -13.32
C GLU A 445 -3.79 -12.59 -13.68
N PHE A 446 -4.17 -13.43 -14.64
CA PHE A 446 -5.57 -13.70 -15.02
C PHE A 446 -5.83 -15.22 -15.01
N HIS A 447 -7.05 -15.66 -14.69
CA HIS A 447 -7.41 -17.09 -14.72
C HIS A 447 -7.98 -17.46 -16.09
N ASP A 448 -7.34 -18.39 -16.82
CA ASP A 448 -7.73 -18.79 -18.18
C ASP A 448 -8.87 -19.82 -18.25
N GLY A 449 -9.53 -20.06 -17.12
CA GLY A 449 -10.51 -21.14 -16.92
C GLY A 449 -9.86 -22.45 -16.43
N LYS A 450 -8.53 -22.59 -16.48
CA LYS A 450 -7.78 -23.75 -15.97
C LYS A 450 -6.78 -23.37 -14.89
N GLN A 451 -6.09 -22.23 -14.99
CA GLN A 451 -5.07 -21.80 -14.03
C GLN A 451 -4.86 -20.28 -14.07
N TRP A 452 -4.11 -19.77 -13.09
CA TRP A 452 -3.52 -18.43 -13.17
C TRP A 452 -2.42 -18.38 -14.24
N ILE A 453 -2.55 -17.45 -15.18
CA ILE A 453 -1.59 -17.11 -16.24
C ILE A 453 -1.07 -15.70 -15.99
N THR A 454 0.23 -15.48 -16.18
CA THR A 454 0.87 -14.17 -16.08
C THR A 454 0.76 -13.34 -17.36
N ALA A 455 0.63 -12.03 -17.20
CA ALA A 455 0.58 -11.05 -18.27
C ALA A 455 1.29 -9.74 -17.84
N ASP A 456 2.26 -9.27 -18.63
CA ASP A 456 2.88 -7.95 -18.47
C ASP A 456 2.45 -7.02 -19.63
N PRO A 457 1.44 -6.16 -19.43
CA PRO A 457 1.04 -5.14 -20.40
C PRO A 457 2.08 -4.03 -20.63
N THR A 458 3.07 -3.88 -19.74
CA THR A 458 4.16 -2.90 -19.85
C THR A 458 5.22 -3.36 -20.84
N TRP A 459 5.53 -4.66 -20.86
CA TRP A 459 6.56 -5.27 -21.71
C TRP A 459 6.00 -6.14 -22.86
N ASN A 460 4.68 -6.13 -23.09
CA ASN A 460 3.97 -6.92 -24.12
C ASN A 460 4.14 -8.45 -23.95
N GLN A 461 4.35 -8.91 -22.72
CA GLN A 461 4.48 -10.34 -22.44
C GLN A 461 3.13 -10.93 -22.05
N ILE A 462 2.77 -12.08 -22.63
CA ILE A 462 1.87 -13.04 -22.02
C ILE A 462 2.67 -14.32 -21.83
N LEU A 463 2.49 -15.01 -20.71
CA LEU A 463 3.41 -16.02 -20.19
C LEU A 463 4.81 -15.42 -19.92
N VAL A 464 4.95 -14.65 -18.83
CA VAL A 464 6.15 -13.84 -18.56
C VAL A 464 7.44 -14.67 -18.40
N ASP A 465 8.57 -14.05 -18.72
CA ASP A 465 9.89 -14.66 -18.70
C ASP A 465 10.35 -15.14 -17.30
N GLY A 466 11.39 -15.99 -17.30
CA GLY A 466 11.97 -16.59 -16.09
C GLY A 466 12.66 -15.61 -15.13
N THR A 467 12.55 -14.29 -15.31
CA THR A 467 13.11 -13.28 -14.41
C THR A 467 12.07 -12.56 -13.54
N HIS A 468 10.77 -12.70 -13.82
CA HIS A 468 9.70 -12.06 -13.04
C HIS A 468 9.41 -12.83 -11.74
N ILE A 469 10.02 -12.43 -10.62
CA ILE A 469 9.92 -13.07 -9.30
C ILE A 469 8.84 -12.39 -8.46
N LYS A 470 7.82 -13.17 -8.09
CA LYS A 470 6.62 -12.73 -7.39
C LYS A 470 6.81 -12.61 -5.88
N PHE A 471 6.37 -11.49 -5.30
CA PHE A 471 6.35 -11.26 -3.84
C PHE A 471 4.98 -10.87 -3.27
N SER A 472 3.98 -10.49 -4.07
CA SER A 472 2.63 -10.22 -3.53
C SER A 472 1.46 -10.54 -4.48
N GLU A 473 0.28 -10.77 -3.90
CA GLU A 473 -0.98 -11.04 -4.61
C GLU A 473 -2.06 -9.98 -4.31
N GLY A 474 -2.37 -9.14 -5.30
CA GLY A 474 -3.30 -8.03 -5.16
C GLY A 474 -2.67 -6.77 -4.52
N SER A 475 -3.48 -5.72 -4.38
CA SER A 475 -3.04 -4.41 -3.86
C SER A 475 -2.98 -4.30 -2.33
N THR A 476 -3.37 -5.35 -1.61
CA THR A 476 -3.45 -5.41 -0.13
C THR A 476 -2.59 -6.55 0.45
N ASP A 477 -1.55 -6.97 -0.25
CA ASP A 477 -0.57 -7.95 0.23
C ASP A 477 0.79 -7.26 0.33
N LEU A 478 1.09 -6.74 1.52
CA LEU A 478 2.20 -5.83 1.76
C LEU A 478 3.41 -6.54 2.40
N LYS A 479 3.33 -7.85 2.66
CA LYS A 479 4.37 -8.71 3.28
C LYS A 479 5.79 -8.48 2.75
N TRP A 480 5.90 -8.17 1.46
CA TRP A 480 7.19 -7.96 0.80
C TRP A 480 7.98 -6.76 1.36
N LEU A 481 7.32 -5.84 2.07
CA LEU A 481 7.98 -4.77 2.85
C LEU A 481 8.96 -5.31 3.88
N ASN A 482 8.70 -6.50 4.43
CA ASN A 482 9.51 -7.10 5.49
C ASN A 482 10.95 -7.38 4.99
N ILE A 483 11.12 -7.60 3.68
CA ILE A 483 12.41 -7.90 3.04
C ILE A 483 13.08 -6.69 2.36
N LEU A 484 12.48 -5.49 2.40
CA LEU A 484 13.00 -4.29 1.72
C LEU A 484 14.43 -3.93 2.17
N GLY A 485 15.38 -3.97 1.22
CA GLY A 485 16.82 -3.78 1.47
C GLY A 485 17.45 -4.80 2.42
N GLY A 486 16.70 -5.84 2.81
CA GLY A 486 17.19 -6.96 3.61
C GLY A 486 17.54 -8.21 2.81
N LEU A 487 17.05 -8.29 1.57
CA LEU A 487 17.23 -9.42 0.67
C LEU A 487 18.50 -9.31 -0.20
N THR A 488 19.33 -10.35 -0.17
CA THR A 488 20.34 -10.65 -1.20
C THR A 488 19.95 -11.89 -1.99
N LEU A 489 20.14 -11.85 -3.31
CA LEU A 489 19.94 -12.99 -4.22
C LEU A 489 21.28 -13.39 -4.84
N LYS A 490 21.54 -14.69 -4.97
CA LYS A 490 22.66 -15.22 -5.76
C LYS A 490 22.15 -16.21 -6.79
N VAL A 491 22.66 -16.14 -8.01
CA VAL A 491 22.27 -16.97 -9.14
C VAL A 491 23.03 -18.29 -9.08
N ILE A 492 22.33 -19.36 -8.71
CA ILE A 492 22.89 -20.71 -8.74
C ILE A 492 23.09 -21.13 -10.20
N ASP A 493 22.00 -21.16 -10.96
CA ASP A 493 21.94 -21.61 -12.37
C ASP A 493 20.85 -20.84 -13.15
N PHE A 494 20.94 -20.81 -14.49
CA PHE A 494 19.88 -20.29 -15.37
C PHE A 494 19.95 -20.89 -16.78
N GLN A 495 18.80 -21.06 -17.43
CA GLN A 495 18.70 -21.58 -18.80
C GLN A 495 18.07 -20.56 -19.76
N LYS A 496 18.39 -20.70 -21.05
CA LYS A 496 17.94 -19.80 -22.13
C LYS A 496 17.29 -20.53 -23.30
N ASP A 497 16.74 -19.75 -24.21
CA ASP A 497 16.48 -20.16 -25.61
C ASP A 497 17.76 -20.30 -26.42
#